data_AF-A0A3B0AX39-F1
#
_entry.id   AF-A0A3B0AX39-F1
#
_cell.length_a   1.000
_cell.length_b   1.000
_cell.length_c   1.000
_cell.angle_alpha   90.00
_cell.angle_beta   90.00
_cell.angle_gamma   90.00
#
_symmetry.space_group_name_H-M   'P 1'
#
loop_
_entity.id
_entity.type
_entity.pdbx_description
1 polymer ?
#
loop_
_entity_poly.entity_id
_entity_poly.type
_entity_poly.pdbx_seq_one_letter_code
_entity_poly.pdbx_strand_id
1 'polypeptide(L)'
;MTPQKLITDYIVEVWMDGDADGLEPDTPIDELNIIDSAGVFDLVHFLQQEFRITVPLRQISLANFRSVNAISDLVGRLQTGEGTASA
;
A
#
# COMPACT_ATOMS: atom_id res chain seq x y z
N MET A 1 -12.78 0.05 -10.16
CA MET A 1 -12.17 0.80 -9.03
C MET A 1 -10.69 0.91 -9.31
N THR A 2 -10.06 2.05 -8.99
CA THR A 2 -8.60 2.20 -9.10
C THR A 2 -7.93 1.58 -7.86
N PRO A 3 -6.71 1.05 -7.98
CA PRO A 3 -5.97 0.49 -6.85
C PRO A 3 -5.84 1.52 -5.71
N GLN A 4 -5.59 2.77 -6.07
CA GLN A 4 -5.51 3.90 -5.14
C GLN A 4 -6.74 4.02 -4.23
N LYS A 5 -7.96 3.95 -4.79
CA LYS A 5 -9.17 4.10 -3.98
C LYS A 5 -9.32 2.97 -2.96
N LEU A 6 -9.01 1.73 -3.35
CA LEU A 6 -9.07 0.57 -2.44
C LEU A 6 -8.06 0.69 -1.29
N ILE A 7 -6.84 1.15 -1.61
CA ILE A 7 -5.79 1.36 -0.61
C ILE A 7 -6.18 2.47 0.36
N THR A 8 -6.67 3.61 -0.14
CA THR A 8 -7.17 4.71 0.69
C THR A 8 -8.28 4.23 1.62
N ASP A 9 -9.28 3.54 1.09
CA ASP A 9 -10.44 3.05 1.86
C ASP A 9 -10.01 2.10 2.98
N TYR A 10 -9.12 1.15 2.66
CA TYR A 10 -8.53 0.24 3.65
C TYR A 10 -7.76 0.99 4.72
N ILE A 11 -6.95 1.99 4.34
CA ILE A 11 -6.16 2.75 5.30
C ILE A 11 -7.05 3.53 6.26
N VAL A 12 -8.09 4.14 5.71
CA VAL A 12 -9.05 4.92 6.46
C VAL A 12 -9.84 4.05 7.44
N GLU A 13 -10.27 2.87 6.99
CA GLU A 13 -11.01 1.92 7.83
C GLU A 13 -10.15 1.35 8.97
N VAL A 14 -8.87 1.03 8.71
CA VAL A 14 -7.99 0.37 9.68
C VAL A 14 -7.32 1.36 10.64
N TRP A 15 -6.86 2.52 10.14
CA TRP A 15 -6.05 3.46 10.93
C TRP A 15 -6.74 4.80 11.23
N MET A 16 -7.75 5.21 10.47
CA MET A 16 -8.41 6.53 10.64
C MET A 16 -9.86 6.44 11.12
N ASP A 17 -10.30 5.29 11.64
CA ASP A 17 -11.68 5.08 12.16
C ASP A 17 -12.78 5.39 11.13
N GLY A 18 -12.49 5.23 9.83
CA GLY A 18 -13.43 5.56 8.75
C GLY A 18 -13.38 7.02 8.30
N ASP A 19 -12.51 7.86 8.87
CA ASP A 19 -12.36 9.26 8.50
C ASP A 19 -11.24 9.47 7.46
N ALA A 20 -11.63 9.78 6.22
CA ALA A 20 -10.70 10.04 5.12
C ALA A 20 -10.32 11.53 4.99
N ASP A 21 -10.74 12.40 5.92
CA ASP A 21 -10.59 13.83 5.75
C ASP A 21 -9.10 14.23 5.74
N GLY A 22 -8.66 14.79 4.61
CA GLY A 22 -7.26 15.19 4.41
C GLY A 22 -6.29 14.08 4.01
N LEU A 23 -6.74 12.84 3.75
CA LEU A 23 -5.89 11.79 3.20
C LEU A 23 -5.82 11.89 1.66
N GLU A 24 -4.82 12.60 1.17
CA GLU A 24 -4.50 12.69 -0.26
C GLU A 24 -3.59 11.53 -0.70
N PRO A 25 -3.55 11.18 -2.00
CA PRO A 25 -2.68 10.12 -2.49
C PRO A 25 -1.20 10.34 -2.25
N ASP A 26 -0.77 11.60 -2.21
CA ASP A 26 0.61 12.01 -1.97
C ASP A 26 0.88 12.28 -0.48
N THR A 27 -0.13 12.14 0.38
CA THR A 27 0.03 12.33 1.82
C THR A 27 1.06 11.32 2.36
N PRO A 28 2.07 11.80 3.10
CA PRO A 28 3.10 10.93 3.67
C PRO A 28 2.55 10.22 4.92
N ILE A 29 1.94 9.05 4.73
CA ILE A 29 1.31 8.26 5.79
C ILE A 29 2.34 7.67 6.77
N ASP A 30 3.59 7.49 6.34
CA ASP A 30 4.68 7.06 7.20
C ASP A 30 5.18 8.21 8.09
N GLU A 31 5.34 9.42 7.53
CA GLU A 31 5.77 10.59 8.31
C GLU A 31 4.70 11.06 9.31
N LEU A 32 3.42 10.89 8.94
CA LEU A 32 2.29 11.16 9.83
C LEU A 32 2.08 10.06 10.88
N ASN A 33 2.89 9.00 10.87
CA ASN A 33 2.77 7.85 11.77
C ASN A 33 1.37 7.21 11.72
N ILE A 34 0.72 7.26 10.54
CA ILE A 34 -0.56 6.58 10.28
C ILE A 34 -0.32 5.08 10.16
N ILE A 35 0.81 4.68 9.57
CA ILE A 35 1.18 3.28 9.40
C ILE A 35 2.51 2.95 10.07
N ASP A 36 2.48 1.91 10.91
CA ASP A 36 3.67 1.32 11.53
C ASP A 36 4.25 0.18 10.70
N SER A 37 5.48 -0.24 11.03
CA SER A 37 6.13 -1.41 10.42
C SER A 37 5.27 -2.68 10.45
N ALA A 38 4.47 -2.90 11.50
CA ALA A 38 3.54 -4.02 11.59
C ALA A 38 2.34 -3.84 10.64
N GLY A 39 1.80 -2.63 10.54
CA GLY A 39 0.67 -2.31 9.66
C GLY A 39 1.01 -2.44 8.18
N VAL A 40 2.27 -2.21 7.80
CA VAL A 40 2.75 -2.45 6.43
C VAL A 40 2.55 -3.91 6.01
N PHE A 41 2.82 -4.89 6.89
CA PHE A 41 2.60 -6.30 6.56
C PHE A 41 1.14 -6.58 6.30
N ASP A 42 0.26 -6.04 7.13
CA ASP A 42 -1.18 -6.21 7.03
C ASP A 42 -1.72 -5.63 5.71
N LEU A 43 -1.29 -4.42 5.37
CA LEU A 43 -1.59 -3.78 4.09
C LEU A 43 -1.05 -4.61 2.91
N VAL A 44 0.16 -5.15 3.00
CA VAL A 44 0.72 -6.04 1.98
C VAL A 44 -0.13 -7.30 1.82
N HIS A 45 -0.57 -7.90 2.91
CA HIS A 45 -1.46 -9.06 2.87
C HIS A 45 -2.77 -8.73 2.14
N PHE A 46 -3.40 -7.60 2.46
CA PHE A 46 -4.58 -7.10 1.76
C PHE A 46 -4.33 -6.93 0.25
N LEU A 47 -3.25 -6.23 -0.13
CA LEU A 47 -2.89 -6.01 -1.53
C LEU A 47 -2.67 -7.31 -2.31
N GLN A 48 -1.98 -8.28 -1.71
CA GLN A 48 -1.73 -9.57 -2.35
C GLN A 48 -3.01 -10.36 -2.57
N GLN A 49 -3.95 -10.31 -1.61
CA GLN A 49 -5.25 -10.97 -1.76
C GLN A 49 -6.11 -10.28 -2.82
N GLU A 50 -6.21 -8.95 -2.76
CA GLU A 50 -7.11 -8.15 -3.59
C GLU A 50 -6.63 -8.06 -5.05
N PHE A 51 -5.33 -7.80 -5.25
CA PHE A 51 -4.75 -7.65 -6.59
C PHE A 51 -4.15 -8.95 -7.15
N ARG A 52 -4.20 -10.05 -6.39
CA ARG A 52 -3.58 -11.35 -6.75
C ARG A 52 -2.09 -11.23 -7.12
N ILE A 53 -1.38 -10.34 -6.45
CA ILE A 53 0.07 -10.12 -6.61
C ILE A 53 0.88 -10.80 -5.51
N THR A 54 2.18 -10.95 -5.72
CA THR A 54 3.13 -11.38 -4.68
C THR A 54 4.10 -10.22 -4.42
N VAL A 55 4.12 -9.73 -3.18
CA VAL A 55 5.04 -8.66 -2.77
C VAL A 55 6.20 -9.31 -2.02
N PRO A 56 7.42 -9.34 -2.57
CA PRO A 56 8.56 -9.93 -1.88
C PRO A 56 8.93 -9.09 -0.66
N LEU A 57 9.35 -9.75 0.43
CA LEU A 57 9.76 -9.10 1.70
C LEU A 57 10.77 -7.95 1.51
N ARG A 58 11.65 -8.06 0.51
CA ARG A 58 12.64 -7.01 0.17
C ARG A 58 11.99 -5.70 -0.31
N GLN A 59 10.79 -5.77 -0.87
CA GLN A 59 10.02 -4.59 -1.30
C GLN A 59 9.10 -4.06 -0.19
N ILE A 60 8.92 -4.81 0.90
CA ILE A 60 8.15 -4.39 2.07
C ILE A 60 9.04 -3.45 2.90
N SER A 61 8.96 -2.16 2.61
CA SER A 61 9.77 -1.11 3.25
C SER A 61 9.02 0.20 3.26
N LEU A 62 9.14 0.99 4.34
CA LEU A 62 8.44 2.28 4.48
C LEU A 62 8.58 3.20 3.26
N ALA A 63 9.72 3.17 2.56
CA ALA A 63 9.90 3.93 1.32
C ALA A 63 8.86 3.62 0.21
N ASN A 64 8.42 2.37 0.07
CA ASN A 64 7.37 1.97 -0.88
C ASN A 64 5.96 2.15 -0.31
N PHE A 65 5.85 2.34 1.01
CA PHE A 65 4.60 2.49 1.75
C PHE A 65 4.42 3.90 2.33
N ARG A 66 5.18 4.87 1.81
CA ARG A 66 5.17 6.25 2.30
C ARG A 66 3.87 7.00 2.00
N SER A 67 3.18 6.62 0.93
CA SER A 67 1.94 7.27 0.48
C SER A 67 1.10 6.29 -0.33
N VAL A 68 -0.20 6.54 -0.45
CA VAL A 68 -1.12 5.72 -1.25
C VAL A 68 -0.65 5.63 -2.71
N ASN A 69 -0.08 6.71 -3.25
CA ASN A 69 0.46 6.75 -4.61
C ASN A 69 1.64 5.78 -4.78
N ALA A 70 2.58 5.77 -3.82
CA ALA A 70 3.73 4.85 -3.85
C ALA A 70 3.29 3.39 -3.80
N ILE A 71 2.28 3.09 -2.98
CA ILE A 71 1.70 1.74 -2.87
C ILE A 71 1.00 1.35 -4.18
N SER A 72 0.21 2.27 -4.75
CA SER A 72 -0.49 2.05 -6.03
C SER A 72 0.49 1.81 -7.18
N ASP A 73 1.61 2.53 -7.19
CA ASP A 73 2.69 2.37 -8.15
C ASP A 73 3.40 1.02 -7.99
N LEU A 74 3.69 0.60 -6.75
CA LEU A 74 4.22 -0.74 -6.45
C LEU A 74 3.28 -1.84 -6.98
N VAL A 75 1.98 -1.74 -6.69
CA VAL A 75 0.96 -2.68 -7.19
C VAL A 75 0.96 -2.71 -8.72
N GLY A 76 0.96 -1.54 -9.37
CA GLY A 76 0.99 -1.44 -10.83
C GLY A 76 2.22 -2.11 -11.46
N ARG A 77 3.40 -1.92 -10.86
CA ARG A 77 4.64 -2.58 -11.30
C ARG A 77 4.57 -4.11 -11.16
N LEU A 78 4.04 -4.59 -10.04
CA LEU A 78 3.89 -6.02 -9.78
C LEU A 78 2.86 -6.68 -10.70
N GLN A 79 1.76 -5.98 -11.01
CA GLN A 79 0.75 -6.45 -11.96
C GLN A 79 1.25 -6.50 -13.41
N THR A 80 2.16 -5.59 -13.77
CA THR A 80 2.73 -5.51 -15.13
C THR A 80 3.81 -6.58 -15.38
N GLY A 81 4.20 -7.36 -14.36
CA GLY A 81 5.09 -8.51 -14.50
C GLY A 81 6.54 -8.29 -14.04
N GLU A 82 6.86 -7.13 -13.47
CA GLU A 82 8.17 -6.90 -12.83
C GLU A 82 8.29 -7.56 -11.44
N GLY A 83 7.25 -8.30 -11.02
CA GLY A 83 7.26 -9.15 -9.82
C GLY A 83 8.03 -10.47 -9.98
N THR A 84 8.60 -10.76 -11.17
CA THR A 84 9.39 -11.98 -11.42
C THR A 84 10.78 -11.66 -11.99
N ALA A 85 11.63 -11.05 -11.17
CA ALA A 85 13.07 -11.05 -11.45
C ALA A 85 13.77 -12.14 -10.62
N SER A 86 13.79 -13.34 -11.21
CA SER A 86 14.93 -14.30 -11.22
C SER A 86 14.74 -15.64 -10.49
N ALA A 87 14.77 -16.68 -11.35
CA ALA A 87 15.39 -18.00 -11.23
C ALA A 87 14.68 -19.09 -10.40
#